data_AF-A0A439LXP4-F1
#
_entry.id   AF-A0A439LXP4-F1
#
_cell.length_a   1.000
_cell.length_b   1.000
_cell.length_c   1.000
_cell.angle_alpha   90.00
_cell.angle_beta   90.00
_cell.angle_gamma   90.00
#
_symmetry.space_group_name_H-M   'P 1'
#
loop_
_entity.id
_entity.type
_entity.pdbx_description
1 polymer ?
#
loop_
_entity_poly.entity_id
_entity_poly.type
_entity_poly.pdbx_seq_one_letter_code
_entity_poly.pdbx_strand_id
1 'polypeptide(L)'
;MAGDTRLFETVTALLTLLFEREEAQLSKRELKLIGRNVGLGGSADGFRHMGEIYSELTGPGRKRGKYTVLHRELVPEMDDILAERKIVNYERDRIRQAFTLALRDCRSWQDMRDALPNCVKDLIPECRHLPRTREEAFTLADNPRSYTQYMQLREKIEFYVAARLLY
;
A
#
# COMPACT_ATOMS: atom_id res chain seq x y z
N MET A 1 23.28 -13.90 -5.44
CA MET A 1 21.90 -14.26 -5.05
C MET A 1 21.43 -13.61 -3.74
N ALA A 2 22.28 -13.03 -2.88
CA ALA A 2 21.84 -12.33 -1.67
C ALA A 2 21.30 -10.89 -1.90
N GLY A 3 21.61 -10.26 -3.04
CA GLY A 3 21.19 -8.89 -3.37
C GLY A 3 19.69 -8.77 -3.69
N ASP A 4 19.13 -9.73 -4.43
CA ASP A 4 17.72 -9.71 -4.84
C ASP A 4 16.75 -9.87 -3.67
N THR A 5 17.07 -10.74 -2.70
CA THR A 5 16.24 -10.96 -1.52
C THR A 5 16.14 -9.69 -0.67
N ARG A 6 17.26 -9.00 -0.44
CA ARG A 6 17.30 -7.76 0.33
C ARG A 6 16.56 -6.62 -0.36
N LEU A 7 16.67 -6.50 -1.68
CA LEU A 7 15.90 -5.52 -2.45
C LEU A 7 14.41 -5.77 -2.31
N PHE A 8 13.98 -7.02 -2.50
CA PHE A 8 12.58 -7.40 -2.37
C PHE A 8 12.03 -7.11 -0.96
N GLU A 9 12.77 -7.47 0.09
CA GLU A 9 12.41 -7.21 1.49
C GLU A 9 12.29 -5.70 1.76
N THR A 10 13.26 -4.91 1.29
CA THR A 10 13.26 -3.45 1.48
C THR A 10 12.06 -2.81 0.79
N VAL A 11 11.81 -3.15 -0.47
CA VAL A 11 10.66 -2.62 -1.23
C VAL A 11 9.34 -3.02 -0.55
N THR A 12 9.23 -4.26 -0.09
CA THR A 12 8.03 -4.76 0.60
C THR A 12 7.80 -4.03 1.93
N ALA A 13 8.87 -3.82 2.71
CA ALA A 13 8.81 -3.08 3.96
C ALA A 13 8.39 -1.62 3.73
N LEU A 14 8.99 -0.94 2.74
CA LEU A 14 8.62 0.42 2.38
C LEU A 14 7.15 0.54 1.97
N LEU A 15 6.68 -0.35 1.10
CA LEU A 15 5.28 -0.32 0.66
C LEU A 15 4.32 -0.59 1.81
N THR A 16 4.67 -1.49 2.71
CA THR A 16 3.85 -1.75 3.90
C THR A 16 3.74 -0.49 4.75
N LEU A 17 4.87 0.16 5.03
CA LEU A 17 4.89 1.40 5.82
C LEU A 17 4.13 2.55 5.15
N LEU A 18 4.25 2.71 3.82
CA LEU A 18 3.60 3.79 3.09
C LEU A 18 2.08 3.67 3.03
N PHE A 19 1.56 2.44 2.96
CA PHE A 19 0.13 2.17 2.71
C PHE A 19 -0.63 1.60 3.91
N GLU A 20 0.07 1.31 5.03
CA GLU A 20 -0.53 0.77 6.25
C GLU A 20 -1.76 1.57 6.70
N ARG A 21 -1.69 2.89 6.58
CA ARG A 21 -2.75 3.78 7.05
C ARG A 21 -4.02 3.67 6.21
N GLU A 22 -3.89 3.76 4.89
CA GLU A 22 -5.00 3.67 3.95
C GLU A 22 -5.64 2.29 4.02
N GLU A 23 -4.84 1.22 4.12
CA GLU A 23 -5.35 -0.13 4.34
C GLU A 23 -6.14 -0.23 5.65
N ALA A 24 -5.60 0.30 6.74
CA ALA A 24 -6.29 0.31 8.03
C ALA A 24 -7.60 1.12 8.00
N GLN A 25 -7.63 2.25 7.29
CA GLN A 25 -8.84 3.08 7.16
C GLN A 25 -9.93 2.38 6.34
N LEU A 26 -9.57 1.76 5.21
CA LEU A 26 -10.50 0.99 4.38
C LEU A 26 -11.06 -0.20 5.16
N SER A 27 -10.20 -0.98 5.80
CA SER A 27 -10.64 -2.10 6.65
C SER A 27 -11.55 -1.63 7.79
N LYS A 28 -11.23 -0.52 8.46
CA LYS A 28 -12.09 0.03 9.52
C LYS A 28 -13.49 0.41 8.99
N ARG A 29 -13.60 0.94 7.78
CA ARG A 29 -14.89 1.28 7.15
C ARG A 29 -15.67 0.03 6.79
N GLU A 30 -15.02 -1.00 6.26
CA GLU A 30 -15.64 -2.30 5.98
C GLU A 30 -16.21 -2.94 7.26
N LEU A 31 -15.46 -2.90 8.37
CA LEU A 31 -15.94 -3.43 9.66
C LEU A 31 -17.13 -2.64 10.21
N LYS A 32 -17.14 -1.31 10.06
CA LYS A 32 -18.31 -0.49 10.42
C LYS A 32 -19.56 -0.86 9.62
N LEU A 33 -19.40 -1.26 8.36
CA LEU A 33 -20.52 -1.73 7.55
C LEU A 33 -21.13 -3.02 8.11
N ILE A 34 -20.34 -3.91 8.72
CA ILE A 34 -20.88 -5.12 9.37
C ILE A 34 -21.86 -4.73 10.47
N GLY A 35 -21.45 -3.85 11.40
CA GLY A 35 -22.31 -3.40 12.50
C GLY A 35 -23.60 -2.73 12.00
N ARG A 36 -23.52 -1.91 10.95
CA ARG A 36 -24.70 -1.28 10.34
C ARG A 36 -25.59 -2.28 9.61
N ASN A 37 -25.01 -3.26 8.93
CA ASN A 37 -25.74 -4.32 8.24
C ASN A 37 -26.55 -5.15 9.24
N VAL A 38 -26.00 -5.45 10.41
CA VAL A 38 -26.73 -6.12 11.52
C VAL A 38 -27.94 -5.30 11.96
N GLY A 39 -27.77 -3.99 12.15
CA GLY A 39 -28.86 -3.09 12.52
C GLY A 39 -30.01 -3.05 11.51
N LEU A 40 -29.75 -3.42 10.25
CA LEU A 40 -30.72 -3.51 9.16
C LEU A 40 -31.23 -4.95 8.92
N GLY A 41 -31.04 -5.85 9.90
CA GLY A 41 -31.50 -7.24 9.84
C GLY A 41 -30.56 -8.19 9.09
N GLY A 42 -29.34 -7.76 8.78
CA GLY A 42 -28.28 -8.59 8.21
C GLY A 42 -27.59 -9.48 9.24
N SER A 43 -26.69 -10.35 8.79
CA SER A 43 -25.97 -11.26 9.67
C SER A 43 -24.87 -10.58 10.49
N ALA A 44 -24.72 -11.02 11.74
CA ALA A 44 -23.64 -10.64 12.65
C ALA A 44 -22.28 -11.26 12.29
N ASP A 45 -22.28 -12.37 11.55
CA ASP A 45 -21.04 -13.01 11.11
C ASP A 45 -20.37 -12.23 9.97
N GLY A 46 -21.10 -11.31 9.30
CA GLY A 46 -20.62 -10.54 8.16
C GLY A 46 -21.60 -10.55 6.98
N PHE A 47 -21.13 -10.15 5.80
CA PHE A 47 -21.97 -10.07 4.60
C PHE A 47 -21.25 -10.54 3.33
N ARG A 48 -22.05 -10.82 2.30
CA ARG A 48 -21.60 -11.06 0.92
C ARG A 48 -21.85 -9.83 0.06
N HIS A 49 -20.83 -9.41 -0.69
CA HIS A 49 -20.94 -8.37 -1.71
C HIS A 49 -20.09 -8.76 -2.92
N MET A 50 -20.65 -8.71 -4.13
CA MET A 50 -19.98 -9.10 -5.38
C MET A 50 -19.29 -10.47 -5.34
N GLY A 51 -19.88 -11.45 -4.65
CA GLY A 51 -19.33 -12.81 -4.52
C GLY A 51 -18.27 -12.99 -3.43
N GLU A 52 -17.78 -11.89 -2.85
CA GLU A 52 -16.78 -11.91 -1.77
C GLU A 52 -17.42 -11.85 -0.38
N ILE A 53 -16.73 -12.42 0.62
CA ILE A 53 -17.15 -12.44 2.03
C ILE A 53 -16.38 -11.39 2.83
N TYR A 54 -17.10 -10.51 3.51
CA TYR A 54 -16.57 -9.49 4.42
C TYR A 54 -16.99 -9.82 5.85
N SER A 55 -16.00 -10.06 6.72
CA SER A 55 -16.21 -10.62 8.05
C SER A 55 -14.99 -10.40 8.94
N GLU A 56 -15.23 -10.20 10.25
CA GLU A 56 -14.19 -10.24 11.29
C GLU A 56 -13.76 -11.67 11.63
N LEU A 57 -14.55 -12.68 11.24
CA LEU A 57 -14.25 -14.07 11.53
C LEU A 57 -13.02 -14.54 10.74
N THR A 58 -12.19 -15.32 11.41
CA THR A 58 -10.98 -15.93 10.83
C THR A 58 -11.04 -17.46 10.92
N GLY A 59 -10.19 -18.13 10.13
CA GLY A 59 -9.99 -19.58 10.20
C GLY A 59 -11.29 -20.41 10.06
N PRO A 60 -11.52 -21.41 10.95
CA PRO A 60 -12.73 -22.24 10.92
C PRO A 60 -14.03 -21.45 11.11
N GLY A 61 -14.00 -20.35 11.88
CA GLY A 61 -15.16 -19.48 12.09
C GLY A 61 -15.64 -18.87 10.78
N ARG A 62 -14.70 -18.42 9.94
CA ARG A 62 -15.01 -17.86 8.62
C ARG A 62 -15.66 -18.86 7.67
N LYS A 63 -15.35 -20.16 7.80
CA LYS A 63 -15.94 -21.20 6.94
C LYS A 63 -17.37 -21.57 7.35
N ARG A 64 -17.70 -21.40 8.64
CA ARG A 64 -18.99 -21.79 9.22
C ARG A 64 -19.94 -20.62 9.43
N GLY A 65 -19.45 -19.39 9.27
CA GLY A 65 -20.25 -18.18 9.43
C GLY A 65 -21.43 -18.13 8.47
N LYS A 66 -22.51 -17.49 8.90
CA LYS A 66 -23.70 -17.24 8.07
C LYS A 66 -23.54 -15.89 7.40
N TYR A 67 -23.37 -15.87 6.08
CA TYR A 67 -23.21 -14.63 5.34
C TYR A 67 -24.44 -14.33 4.48
N THR A 68 -25.20 -13.31 4.88
CA THR A 68 -26.30 -12.79 4.05
C THR A 68 -25.76 -11.77 3.04
N VAL A 69 -26.53 -11.49 1.99
CA VAL A 69 -26.20 -10.39 1.07
C VAL A 69 -26.21 -9.08 1.86
N LEU A 70 -25.30 -8.16 1.50
CA LEU A 70 -25.26 -6.81 2.06
C LEU A 70 -26.62 -6.11 1.87
N HIS A 71 -27.09 -5.42 2.91
CA HIS A 71 -28.32 -4.63 2.82
C HIS A 71 -28.21 -3.56 1.73
N ARG A 72 -29.28 -3.38 0.93
CA ARG A 72 -29.28 -2.53 -0.27
C ARG A 72 -28.86 -1.08 0.00
N GLU A 73 -29.21 -0.54 1.16
CA GLU A 73 -28.84 0.82 1.57
C GLU A 73 -27.33 1.01 1.80
N LEU A 74 -26.59 -0.07 2.06
CA LEU A 74 -25.15 -0.04 2.32
C LEU A 74 -24.33 -0.34 1.05
N VAL A 75 -24.99 -0.75 -0.04
CA VAL A 75 -24.31 -1.09 -1.30
C VAL A 75 -23.53 0.09 -1.88
N PRO A 76 -24.08 1.32 -1.98
CA PRO A 76 -23.31 2.44 -2.53
C PRO A 76 -22.02 2.73 -1.76
N GLU A 77 -22.09 2.72 -0.42
CA GLU A 77 -20.91 2.95 0.43
C GLU A 77 -19.87 1.82 0.31
N MET A 78 -20.33 0.58 0.15
CA MET A 78 -19.44 -0.54 -0.11
C MET A 78 -18.76 -0.42 -1.49
N ASP A 79 -19.50 0.03 -2.51
CA ASP A 79 -18.94 0.27 -3.85
C ASP A 79 -17.90 1.39 -3.84
N ASP A 80 -18.12 2.46 -3.05
CA ASP A 80 -17.15 3.53 -2.84
C ASP A 80 -15.87 3.01 -2.19
N ILE A 81 -15.98 2.19 -1.13
CA ILE A 81 -14.83 1.53 -0.49
C ILE A 81 -14.06 0.67 -1.50
N LEU A 82 -14.75 -0.09 -2.35
CA LEU A 82 -14.10 -0.92 -3.37
C LEU A 82 -13.42 -0.09 -4.45
N ALA A 83 -14.01 1.04 -4.85
CA ALA A 83 -13.40 1.96 -5.80
C ALA A 83 -12.11 2.58 -5.22
N GLU A 84 -12.15 3.04 -3.98
CA GLU A 84 -10.97 3.56 -3.27
C GLU A 84 -9.89 2.49 -3.12
N ARG A 85 -10.26 1.27 -2.71
CA ARG A 85 -9.32 0.14 -2.60
C ARG A 85 -8.62 -0.17 -3.93
N LYS A 86 -9.34 -0.09 -5.05
CA LYS A 86 -8.74 -0.26 -6.39
C LYS A 86 -7.71 0.83 -6.70
N ILE A 87 -8.02 2.09 -6.37
CA ILE A 87 -7.10 3.22 -6.56
C ILE A 87 -5.83 3.01 -5.72
N VAL A 88 -5.99 2.69 -4.43
CA VAL A 88 -4.86 2.44 -3.52
C VAL A 88 -3.98 1.29 -4.01
N ASN A 89 -4.60 0.16 -4.41
CA ASN A 89 -3.85 -0.98 -4.95
C ASN A 89 -3.10 -0.63 -6.24
N TYR A 90 -3.73 0.11 -7.14
CA TYR A 90 -3.10 0.57 -8.38
C TYR A 90 -1.89 1.47 -8.09
N GLU A 91 -2.00 2.40 -7.15
CA GLU A 91 -0.89 3.28 -6.75
C GLU A 91 0.22 2.49 -6.06
N ARG A 92 -0.11 1.55 -5.18
CA ARG A 92 0.85 0.63 -4.55
C ARG A 92 1.66 -0.14 -5.57
N ASP A 93 0.99 -0.66 -6.60
CA ASP A 93 1.64 -1.42 -7.67
C ASP A 93 2.60 -0.56 -8.50
N ARG A 94 2.21 0.68 -8.78
CA ARG A 94 3.09 1.63 -9.49
C ARG A 94 4.30 2.03 -8.67
N ILE A 95 4.12 2.35 -7.38
CA ILE A 95 5.23 2.70 -6.48
C ILE A 95 6.17 1.49 -6.31
N ARG A 96 5.63 0.28 -6.19
CA ARG A 96 6.41 -0.96 -6.16
C ARG A 96 7.29 -1.10 -7.39
N GLN A 97 6.72 -0.95 -8.58
CA GLN A 97 7.47 -1.03 -9.84
C GLN A 97 8.56 0.06 -9.91
N ALA A 98 8.25 1.28 -9.50
CA ALA A 98 9.20 2.38 -9.47
C ALA A 98 10.38 2.12 -8.52
N PHE A 99 10.12 1.64 -7.30
CA PHE A 99 11.18 1.28 -6.36
C PHE A 99 12.01 0.10 -6.85
N THR A 100 11.39 -0.96 -7.37
CA THR A 100 12.13 -2.09 -7.94
C THR A 100 13.06 -1.64 -9.06
N LEU A 101 12.61 -0.71 -9.90
CA LEU A 101 13.40 -0.19 -11.00
C LEU A 101 14.55 0.70 -10.51
N ALA A 102 14.27 1.65 -9.62
CA ALA A 102 15.27 2.57 -9.06
C ALA A 102 16.33 1.83 -8.22
N LEU A 103 15.96 0.74 -7.55
CA LEU A 103 16.85 0.02 -6.65
C LEU A 103 17.62 -1.13 -7.32
N ARG A 104 17.27 -1.52 -8.55
CA ARG A 104 17.78 -2.71 -9.23
C ARG A 104 19.31 -2.85 -9.18
N ASP A 105 20.02 -1.77 -9.44
CA ASP A 105 21.50 -1.77 -9.53
C ASP A 105 22.19 -1.21 -8.27
N CYS A 106 21.43 -1.02 -7.18
CA CYS A 106 21.99 -0.56 -5.91
C CYS A 106 22.77 -1.69 -5.22
N ARG A 107 24.04 -1.45 -4.89
CA ARG A 107 24.93 -2.44 -4.25
C ARG A 107 25.23 -2.11 -2.78
N SER A 108 24.98 -0.88 -2.36
CA SER A 108 25.27 -0.36 -1.03
C SER A 108 24.07 0.42 -0.47
N TRP A 109 24.10 0.67 0.85
CA TRP A 109 23.13 1.57 1.49
C TRP A 109 23.23 2.99 0.93
N GLN A 110 24.43 3.44 0.53
CA GLN A 110 24.61 4.73 -0.12
C GLN A 110 23.96 4.77 -1.50
N ASP A 111 24.05 3.70 -2.30
CA ASP A 111 23.33 3.60 -3.58
C ASP A 111 21.82 3.68 -3.35
N MET A 112 21.30 2.90 -2.40
CA MET A 112 19.87 2.90 -2.09
C MET A 112 19.38 4.26 -1.63
N ARG A 113 20.15 4.94 -0.76
CA ARG A 113 19.85 6.31 -0.39
C ARG A 113 19.79 7.16 -1.65
N ASP A 114 20.88 7.22 -2.42
CA ASP A 114 20.97 8.14 -3.55
C ASP A 114 19.85 7.86 -4.58
N ALA A 115 19.45 6.61 -4.77
CA ALA A 115 18.38 6.22 -5.70
C ALA A 115 16.98 6.67 -5.24
N LEU A 116 16.71 6.70 -3.94
CA LEU A 116 15.38 6.99 -3.38
C LEU A 116 15.17 8.49 -3.08
N PRO A 117 13.90 8.95 -2.95
CA PRO A 117 13.62 10.32 -2.55
C PRO A 117 13.99 10.54 -1.08
N ASN A 118 14.28 11.80 -0.73
CA ASN A 118 14.65 12.15 0.64
C ASN A 118 13.55 11.84 1.66
N CYS A 119 12.27 11.89 1.27
CA CYS A 119 11.15 11.57 2.17
C CYS A 119 11.14 10.11 2.61
N VAL A 120 11.73 9.21 1.82
CA VAL A 120 11.76 7.76 2.10
C VAL A 120 12.98 7.36 2.94
N LYS A 121 14.05 8.17 2.97
CA LYS A 121 15.30 7.80 3.64
C LYS A 121 15.11 7.50 5.14
N ASP A 122 14.21 8.22 5.80
CA ASP A 122 13.97 8.10 7.24
C ASP A 122 13.14 6.84 7.58
N LEU A 123 12.58 6.18 6.56
CA LEU A 123 11.89 4.90 6.67
C LEU A 123 12.85 3.70 6.65
N ILE A 124 14.09 3.92 6.22
CA ILE A 124 15.12 2.88 6.10
C ILE A 124 16.22 3.19 7.12
N PRO A 125 16.30 2.45 8.25
CA PRO A 125 17.24 2.73 9.34
C PRO A 125 18.68 2.94 8.87
N GLU A 126 19.14 2.13 7.92
CA GLU A 126 20.51 2.14 7.39
C GLU A 126 20.80 3.34 6.48
N CYS A 127 19.77 3.98 5.91
CA CYS A 127 19.90 5.16 5.05
C CYS A 127 19.71 6.48 5.80
N ARG A 128 19.13 6.45 7.00
CA ARG A 128 18.69 7.65 7.75
C ARG A 128 19.77 8.72 7.92
N HIS A 129 20.99 8.28 8.23
CA HIS A 129 22.12 9.16 8.52
C HIS A 129 23.04 9.41 7.31
N LEU A 130 22.72 8.86 6.14
CA LEU A 130 23.58 8.96 4.96
C LEU A 130 23.34 10.27 4.17
N PRO A 131 24.37 11.10 3.93
CA PRO A 131 24.27 12.32 3.11
C PRO A 131 24.28 12.01 1.61
N ARG A 132 23.85 12.97 0.75
CA ARG A 132 23.66 12.73 -0.70
C ARG A 132 24.97 12.81 -1.42
N THR A 133 25.31 11.74 -2.13
CA THR A 133 26.53 11.67 -2.93
C THR A 133 26.23 11.68 -4.43
N ARG A 134 25.03 11.28 -4.85
CA ARG A 134 24.55 11.34 -6.25
C ARG A 134 23.12 11.84 -6.35
N GLU A 135 22.75 12.28 -7.54
CA GLU A 135 21.39 12.72 -7.84
C GLU A 135 20.35 11.62 -7.58
N GLU A 136 19.11 12.05 -7.32
CA GLU A 136 17.99 11.14 -7.14
C GLU A 136 17.77 10.29 -8.39
N ALA A 137 17.46 9.00 -8.20
CA ALA A 137 17.26 8.05 -9.27
C ALA A 137 18.44 7.98 -10.27
N PHE A 138 19.68 8.15 -9.80
CA PHE A 138 20.88 8.04 -10.64
C PHE A 138 20.96 6.71 -11.41
N THR A 139 20.38 5.64 -10.86
CA THR A 139 20.28 4.31 -11.49
C THR A 139 19.41 4.32 -12.76
N LEU A 140 18.59 5.34 -12.95
CA LEU A 140 17.69 5.50 -14.10
C LEU A 140 18.18 6.52 -15.11
N ALA A 141 19.36 7.13 -14.90
CA ALA A 141 19.88 8.21 -15.74
C ALA A 141 19.99 7.81 -17.23
N ASP A 142 20.36 6.56 -17.49
CA ASP A 142 20.49 6.01 -18.85
C ASP A 142 19.14 5.64 -19.51
N ASN A 143 18.02 5.77 -18.78
CA ASN A 143 16.69 5.48 -19.28
C ASN A 143 15.71 6.64 -19.00
N PRO A 144 15.65 7.65 -19.90
CA PRO A 144 14.84 8.85 -19.71
C PRO A 144 13.35 8.57 -19.48
N ARG A 145 12.81 7.52 -20.11
CA ARG A 145 11.41 7.13 -19.96
C ARG A 145 11.12 6.66 -18.54
N SER A 146 11.95 5.76 -18.03
CA SER A 146 11.85 5.24 -16.66
C SER A 146 12.10 6.32 -15.63
N TYR A 147 13.07 7.20 -15.86
CA TYR A 147 13.33 8.36 -15.02
C TYR A 147 12.10 9.28 -14.93
N THR A 148 11.49 9.61 -16.07
CA THR A 148 10.28 10.46 -16.10
C THR A 148 9.11 9.82 -15.36
N GLN A 149 8.89 8.51 -15.54
CA GLN A 149 7.84 7.77 -14.84
C GLN A 149 8.07 7.74 -13.32
N TYR A 150 9.31 7.55 -12.89
CA TYR A 150 9.69 7.61 -11.49
C TYR A 150 9.44 9.00 -10.91
N MET A 151 9.85 10.06 -11.60
CA MET A 151 9.66 11.44 -11.14
C MET A 151 8.18 11.83 -11.03
N GLN A 152 7.31 11.34 -11.91
CA GLN A 152 5.85 11.51 -11.77
C GLN A 152 5.27 10.79 -10.55
N LEU A 153 5.85 9.64 -10.17
CA LEU A 153 5.43 8.90 -8.99
C LEU A 153 6.02 9.46 -7.69
N ARG A 154 7.08 10.26 -7.77
CA ARG A 154 7.72 10.89 -6.62
C ARG A 154 6.74 11.72 -5.81
N GLU A 155 5.91 12.54 -6.45
CA GLU A 155 4.88 13.34 -5.77
C GLU A 155 3.90 12.47 -4.98
N LYS A 156 3.53 11.31 -5.54
CA LYS A 156 2.66 10.33 -4.86
C LYS A 156 3.36 9.67 -3.68
N ILE A 157 4.65 9.33 -3.81
CA ILE A 157 5.45 8.80 -2.71
C ILE A 157 5.53 9.84 -1.58
N GLU A 158 5.80 11.10 -1.90
CA GLU A 158 5.82 12.19 -0.93
C GLU A 158 4.47 12.36 -0.22
N PHE A 159 3.35 12.27 -0.96
CA PHE A 159 2.00 12.27 -0.38
C PHE A 159 1.81 11.16 0.66
N TYR A 160 2.15 9.91 0.35
CA TYR A 160 1.98 8.78 1.29
C TYR A 160 2.91 8.90 2.51
N VAL A 161 4.15 9.38 2.31
CA VAL A 161 5.04 9.67 3.45
C VAL A 161 4.44 10.76 4.35
N ALA A 162 3.93 11.85 3.77
CA ALA A 162 3.33 12.94 4.53
C ALA A 162 2.04 12.50 5.25
N ALA A 163 1.17 11.74 4.57
CA ALA A 163 -0.03 11.16 5.15
C ALA A 163 0.29 10.31 6.38
N ARG A 164 1.40 9.55 6.34
CA ARG A 164 1.89 8.78 7.50
C ARG A 164 2.38 9.65 8.66
N LEU A 165 2.93 10.84 8.41
CA LEU A 165 3.44 11.72 9.47
C LEU A 165 2.35 12.51 10.19
N LEU A 166 1.21 12.73 9.53
CA LEU A 166 0.11 13.54 10.06
C LEU A 166 -0.83 12.77 11.00
N TYR A 167 -0.73 11.45 11.08
CA TYR A 167 -1.65 10.57 11.81
C TYR A 167 -0.93 9.53 12.66
#